data_AF-A0A4Y4X843-F1
#
_entry.id   AF-A0A4Y4X843-F1
#
_cell.length_a   1.000
_cell.length_b   1.000
_cell.length_c   1.000
_cell.angle_alpha   90.00
_cell.angle_beta   90.00
_cell.angle_gamma   90.00
#
_symmetry.space_group_name_H-M   'P 1'
#
loop_
_entity.id
_entity.type
_entity.pdbx_description
1 polymer ?
#
loop_
_entity_poly.entity_id
_entity_poly.type
_entity_poly.pdbx_seq_one_letter_code
_entity_poly.pdbx_strand_id
1 'polypeptide(L)'
;VWEWKEKSGGAILEQMKRLGVSAAFSRTRFTMDKGLQRAVKLAFLKWYEQGLIVQDNYMVNWCTKDGALSDIEVEYEERKGALYYIRYYLENQK
;
A
#
# COMPACT_ATOMS: atom_id res chain seq x y z
N VAL A 1 11.99 7.82 -11.31
CA VAL A 1 10.70 7.08 -11.31
C VAL A 1 9.96 7.21 -12.64
N TRP A 2 9.67 8.43 -13.14
CA TRP A 2 8.93 8.62 -14.40
C TRP A 2 9.64 8.06 -15.64
N GLU A 3 10.95 8.27 -15.79
CA GLU A 3 11.73 7.66 -16.88
C GLU A 3 11.69 6.13 -16.86
N TRP A 4 11.78 5.54 -15.65
CA TRP A 4 11.66 4.10 -15.45
C TRP A 4 10.25 3.59 -15.78
N LYS A 5 9.21 4.35 -15.45
CA LYS A 5 7.82 4.06 -15.81
C LYS A 5 7.65 4.04 -17.32
N GLU A 6 8.22 4.99 -18.06
CA GLU A 6 8.09 5.01 -19.52
C GLU A 6 8.80 3.81 -20.14
N LYS A 7 10.03 3.49 -19.69
CA LYS A 7 10.77 2.32 -20.16
C LYS A 7 10.06 1.00 -19.86
N SER A 8 9.65 0.81 -18.60
CA SER A 8 9.04 -0.45 -18.15
C SER A 8 7.61 -0.60 -18.67
N GLY A 9 6.82 0.48 -18.63
CA GLY A 9 5.44 0.50 -19.14
C GLY A 9 5.38 0.27 -20.64
N GLY A 10 6.29 0.88 -21.40
CA GLY A 10 6.42 0.61 -22.85
C GLY A 10 6.74 -0.86 -23.13
N ALA A 11 7.68 -1.44 -22.38
CA ALA A 11 8.03 -2.87 -22.53
C ALA A 11 6.84 -3.79 -22.23
N ILE A 12 6.08 -3.53 -21.16
CA ILE A 12 4.88 -4.30 -20.80
C ILE A 12 3.82 -4.23 -21.90
N LEU A 13 3.58 -3.05 -22.48
CA LEU A 13 2.60 -2.88 -23.56
C LEU A 13 3.02 -3.63 -24.83
N GLU A 14 4.30 -3.59 -25.20
CA GLU A 14 4.80 -4.34 -26.35
C GLU A 14 4.72 -5.86 -26.13
N GLN A 15 4.98 -6.33 -24.90
CA GLN A 15 4.76 -7.73 -24.53
C GLN A 15 3.29 -8.14 -24.70
N MET A 16 2.35 -7.33 -24.23
CA MET A 16 0.92 -7.58 -24.41
C MET A 16 0.49 -7.65 -25.88
N LYS A 17 1.00 -6.74 -26.72
CA LYS A 17 0.73 -6.76 -28.17
C LYS A 17 1.28 -8.02 -28.84
N ARG A 18 2.50 -8.44 -28.47
CA ARG A 18 3.12 -9.67 -28.99
C ARG A 18 2.35 -10.93 -28.59
N LEU A 19 1.71 -10.93 -27.41
CA LEU A 19 0.83 -12.01 -26.96
C LEU A 19 -0.55 -12.01 -27.66
N GLY A 20 -0.83 -11.03 -28.53
CA GLY A 20 -2.11 -10.94 -29.24
C GLY A 20 -3.26 -10.38 -28.40
N VAL A 21 -2.97 -9.67 -27.32
CA VAL A 21 -4.01 -9.02 -26.49
C VAL A 21 -4.72 -7.94 -27.31
N SER A 22 -6.02 -8.09 -27.52
CA SER A 22 -6.85 -7.18 -28.33
C SER A 22 -7.45 -6.01 -27.52
N ALA A 23 -6.71 -5.50 -26.54
CA ALA A 23 -7.17 -4.40 -25.69
C ALA A 23 -7.27 -3.09 -26.48
N ALA A 24 -8.10 -2.16 -26.01
CA ALA A 24 -8.20 -0.81 -26.58
C ALA A 24 -6.97 0.04 -26.20
N PHE A 25 -5.83 -0.22 -26.84
CA PHE A 25 -4.55 0.45 -26.55
C PHE A 25 -4.60 1.98 -26.72
N SER A 26 -5.50 2.49 -27.57
CA SER A 26 -5.76 3.93 -27.72
C SER A 26 -6.27 4.59 -26.44
N ARG A 27 -6.83 3.81 -25.52
CA ARG A 27 -7.38 4.26 -24.23
C ARG A 27 -6.53 3.81 -23.05
N THR A 28 -5.25 3.49 -23.26
CA THR A 28 -4.34 3.09 -22.18
C THR A 28 -4.27 4.19 -21.11
N ARG A 29 -4.38 3.79 -19.85
CA ARG A 29 -4.35 4.68 -18.68
C ARG A 29 -3.23 4.27 -17.74
N PHE A 30 -2.77 5.22 -16.94
CA PHE A 30 -1.78 5.00 -15.90
C PHE A 30 -2.34 5.54 -14.59
N THR A 31 -2.20 4.80 -13.48
CA THR A 31 -2.83 5.15 -12.20
C THR A 31 -2.50 6.56 -11.72
N MET A 32 -1.32 7.09 -12.07
CA MET A 32 -0.93 8.47 -11.76
C MET A 32 -1.10 9.45 -12.94
N ASP A 33 -1.89 9.13 -13.97
CA ASP A 33 -2.25 10.09 -15.00
C ASP A 33 -3.22 11.15 -14.47
N LYS A 34 -3.27 12.33 -15.11
CA LYS A 34 -4.08 13.47 -14.64
C LYS A 34 -5.56 13.13 -14.44
N GLY A 35 -6.11 12.22 -15.25
CA GLY A 35 -7.52 11.82 -15.15
C GLY A 35 -7.76 10.96 -13.92
N LEU A 36 -6.93 9.93 -13.72
CA LEU A 36 -7.07 9.02 -12.58
C LEU A 36 -6.66 9.69 -11.25
N GLN A 37 -5.66 10.58 -11.25
CA GLN A 37 -5.35 11.42 -10.08
C GLN A 37 -6.57 12.23 -9.63
N ARG A 38 -7.30 12.85 -10.57
CA ARG A 38 -8.52 13.60 -10.26
C ARG A 38 -9.62 12.69 -9.72
N ALA A 39 -9.76 11.48 -10.27
CA ALA A 39 -10.74 10.50 -9.80
C ALA A 39 -10.46 10.06 -8.35
N VAL A 40 -9.22 9.75 -8.01
CA VAL A 40 -8.81 9.38 -6.65
C VAL A 40 -9.07 10.53 -5.68
N LYS A 41 -8.70 11.77 -6.04
CA LYS A 41 -8.97 12.95 -5.20
C LYS A 41 -10.45 13.14 -4.92
N LEU A 42 -11.31 12.97 -5.94
CA LEU A 42 -12.75 13.09 -5.79
C LEU A 42 -13.32 11.99 -4.88
N ALA A 43 -12.87 10.74 -5.06
CA ALA A 43 -13.30 9.62 -4.23
C ALA A 43 -12.92 9.83 -2.76
N PHE A 44 -11.69 10.27 -2.50
CA PHE A 44 -11.22 10.59 -1.16
C PHE A 44 -12.06 11.69 -0.51
N LEU A 45 -12.28 12.82 -1.20
CA LEU A 45 -13.08 13.93 -0.68
C LEU A 45 -14.50 13.48 -0.34
N LYS A 46 -15.14 12.71 -1.24
CA LYS A 46 -16.50 12.21 -1.01
C LYS A 46 -16.60 11.35 0.25
N TRP A 47 -15.65 10.45 0.47
CA TRP A 47 -15.66 9.59 1.65
C TRP A 47 -15.32 10.34 2.93
N TYR A 48 -14.45 11.35 2.83
CA TYR A 48 -14.17 12.26 3.93
C TYR A 48 -15.41 13.08 4.32
N GLU A 49 -16.11 13.68 3.35
CA GLU A 49 -17.36 14.43 3.59
C GLU A 49 -18.49 13.56 4.15
N GLN A 50 -18.48 12.26 3.84
CA GLN A 50 -19.42 11.28 4.41
C GLN A 50 -19.04 10.78 5.81
N GLY A 51 -17.90 11.21 6.36
CA GLY A 51 -17.41 10.76 7.68
C GLY A 51 -16.85 9.34 7.69
N LEU A 52 -16.56 8.75 6.52
CA LEU A 52 -15.99 7.39 6.40
C LEU A 52 -14.46 7.37 6.55
N ILE A 53 -13.80 8.51 6.35
CA ILE A 53 -12.36 8.68 6.54
C ILE A 53 -12.14 9.52 7.78
N VAL A 54 -11.36 8.98 8.72
CA VAL A 54 -10.99 9.65 9.97
C VAL A 54 -9.47 9.71 10.11
N GLN A 55 -8.99 10.68 10.86
CA GLN A 55 -7.59 10.80 11.25
C GLN A 55 -7.49 10.74 12.76
N ASP A 56 -6.85 9.69 13.26
CA ASP A 56 -6.62 9.48 14.70
C ASP A 56 -5.36 8.63 14.90
N ASN A 57 -4.93 8.48 16.16
CA ASN A 57 -3.80 7.65 16.54
C ASN A 57 -4.26 6.22 16.82
N TYR A 58 -3.72 5.27 16.07
CA TYR A 58 -3.94 3.84 16.28
C TYR A 58 -2.65 3.05 16.00
N MET A 59 -2.59 1.81 16.47
CA MET A 59 -1.44 0.94 16.23
C MET A 59 -1.42 0.54 14.75
N VAL A 60 -0.29 0.77 14.09
CA VAL A 60 -0.08 0.45 12.67
C VAL A 60 1.04 -0.57 12.51
N ASN A 61 0.98 -1.37 11.44
CA ASN A 61 2.11 -2.18 11.02
C ASN A 61 3.17 -1.25 10.43
N TRP A 62 4.38 -1.25 10.99
CA TRP A 62 5.46 -0.36 10.56
C TRP A 62 6.61 -1.14 9.94
N CYS A 63 6.86 -0.94 8.66
CA CYS A 63 8.06 -1.35 7.97
C CYS A 63 9.15 -0.27 8.12
N THR A 64 10.35 -0.67 8.55
CA THR A 64 11.48 0.25 8.69
C THR A 64 11.99 0.81 7.37
N LYS A 65 11.61 0.21 6.23
CA LYS A 65 11.98 0.66 4.88
C LYS A 65 10.90 1.53 4.23
N ASP A 66 9.64 1.10 4.33
CA ASP A 66 8.54 1.62 3.52
C ASP A 66 7.49 2.42 4.33
N GLY A 67 7.57 2.39 5.67
CA GLY A 67 6.66 3.11 6.57
C GLY A 67 5.43 2.29 6.98
N ALA A 68 4.28 2.94 7.11
CA ALA A 68 3.04 2.29 7.53
C ALA A 68 2.49 1.38 6.42
N LEU A 69 2.15 0.15 6.78
CA LEU A 69 1.58 -0.86 5.89
C LEU A 69 0.14 -1.20 6.28
N SER A 70 -0.69 -1.50 5.30
CA SER A 70 -2.03 -2.04 5.54
C SER A 70 -1.95 -3.51 5.94
N ASP A 71 -2.96 -4.02 6.66
CA ASP A 71 -2.97 -5.42 7.11
C ASP A 71 -2.87 -6.43 5.96
N ILE A 72 -3.41 -6.10 4.78
CA ILE A 72 -3.35 -6.97 3.60
C ILE A 72 -1.95 -7.01 2.94
N GLU A 73 -1.07 -6.06 3.27
CA GLU A 73 0.31 -6.02 2.79
C GLU A 73 1.28 -6.77 3.71
N VAL A 74 0.81 -7.26 4.87
CA VAL A 74 1.64 -7.97 5.85
C VAL A 74 1.60 -9.47 5.60
N GLU A 75 2.77 -10.03 5.31
CA GLU A 75 2.96 -11.48 5.21
C GLU A 75 3.53 -12.03 6.52
N TYR A 76 2.96 -13.14 7.01
CA TYR A 76 3.38 -13.79 8.24
C TYR A 76 4.35 -14.93 7.94
N GLU A 77 5.51 -14.89 8.58
CA GLU A 77 6.51 -15.95 8.53
C GLU A 77 6.82 -16.43 9.96
N GLU A 78 6.87 -17.75 10.15
CA GLU A 78 7.32 -18.31 11.42
C GLU A 78 8.80 -18.02 11.65
N ARG A 79 9.10 -17.42 12.81
CA ARG A 79 10.48 -17.15 13.24
C ARG A 79 10.70 -17.63 14.66
N LYS A 80 11.86 -18.25 14.91
CA LYS A 80 12.26 -18.65 16.26
C LYS A 80 12.55 -17.39 17.09
N GLY A 81 11.58 -17.03 17.92
CA GLY A 81 11.74 -16.03 18.97
C GLY A 81 12.25 -16.64 20.27
N ALA A 82 12.26 -15.83 21.32
CA ALA A 82 12.53 -16.25 22.68
C ALA A 82 11.40 -15.79 23.60
N LEU A 83 10.93 -16.68 24.46
CA LEU A 83 9.92 -16.39 25.46
C LEU A 83 10.61 -16.12 26.80
N TYR A 84 10.60 -14.86 27.24
CA TYR A 84 11.25 -14.43 28.47
C TYR A 84 10.22 -14.25 29.60
N TYR A 85 10.60 -14.65 30.81
CA TYR A 85 9.81 -14.44 32.02
C TYR A 85 10.39 -13.28 32.82
N ILE A 86 9.59 -12.24 33.06
CA ILE A 86 9.99 -11.07 33.82
C ILE A 86 9.22 -11.06 35.14
N ARG A 87 9.92 -11.07 36.27
CA ARG A 87 9.34 -10.88 37.61
C ARG A 87 9.57 -9.44 38.06
N TYR A 88 8.50 -8.76 38.47
CA TYR A 88 8.57 -7.45 39.08
C TYR A 88 7.90 -7.50 40.46
N TYR A 89 8.57 -7.02 41.49
CA TYR A 89 8.05 -7.03 42.85
C TYR A 89 7.06 -5.88 43.04
N LEU A 90 5.94 -6.16 43.70
CA LEU A 90 4.99 -5.14 44.12
C LEU A 90 5.52 -4.45 45.39
N GLU A 91 5.21 -3.17 45.55
CA GLU A 91 5.73 -2.28 46.61
C GLU A 91 5.64 -2.88 48.03
N ASN A 92 4.66 -3.75 48.28
CA ASN A 92 4.40 -4.34 49.59
C ASN A 92 4.62 -5.86 49.66
N GLN A 93 5.34 -6.47 48.72
CA GLN A 93 5.75 -7.87 48.83
C GLN A 93 7.18 -7.98 49.39
N LYS A 94 7.27 -8.18 50.71
CA LYS A 94 8.45 -8.75 51.38
C LYS A 94 8.46 -10.26 51.24
#